data_AF-A0A961TY60-F1
#
_entry.id   AF-A0A961TY60-F1
#
_cell.length_a   1.000
_cell.length_b   1.000
_cell.length_c   1.000
_cell.angle_alpha   90.00
_cell.angle_beta   90.00
_cell.angle_gamma   90.00
#
_symmetry.space_group_name_H-M   'P 1'
#
loop_
_entity.id
_entity.type
_entity.pdbx_description
1 polymer ?
#
loop_
_entity_poly.entity_id
_entity_poly.type
_entity_poly.pdbx_seq_one_letter_code
_entity_poly.pdbx_strand_id
1 'polypeptide(L)'
;IKQVAQIYQTSPNALISWEEYNISKPADLVGKKVATLQGDMTTTMLYALLAKNGVDSSSVQIIASDGGTRNQTFLAKRTEAITGFPNDSYLSLSNTTGGGLKYFTYASFGVDTMGDGIAAHQETIEKSPDVVAGFVKASLKAYEYALEHPEEAIASLKERSPKINVEVEIEKLKATADLLHAEGDPDGVVGASVEDRWKATQTLMKEFGGLQTDIADVTTYYTNEFVK
;
A
#
# COMPACT_ATOMS: atom_id res chain seq x y z
N ILE A 1 3.14 -20.30 -2.01
CA ILE A 1 2.05 -19.31 -2.18
C ILE A 1 2.38 -18.57 -3.47
N LYS A 2 1.39 -18.27 -4.30
CA LYS A 2 1.54 -17.43 -5.49
C LYS A 2 0.52 -16.32 -5.49
N GLN A 3 0.90 -15.16 -6.03
CA GLN A 3 -0.05 -14.12 -6.38
C GLN A 3 -0.82 -14.53 -7.64
N VAL A 4 -2.14 -14.44 -7.57
CA VAL A 4 -3.07 -14.81 -8.65
C VAL A 4 -3.77 -13.60 -9.26
N ALA A 5 -3.66 -12.43 -8.63
CA ALA A 5 -3.99 -11.13 -9.21
C ALA A 5 -3.21 -10.00 -8.52
N GLN A 6 -2.64 -9.06 -9.27
CA GLN A 6 -2.06 -7.81 -8.77
C GLN A 6 -3.15 -6.72 -8.77
N ILE A 7 -3.53 -6.23 -7.60
CA ILE A 7 -4.56 -5.19 -7.49
C ILE A 7 -3.90 -3.81 -7.57
N TYR A 8 -2.93 -3.51 -6.69
CA TYR A 8 -2.20 -2.24 -6.75
C TYR A 8 -0.89 -2.38 -7.49
N GLN A 9 -0.78 -1.74 -8.64
CA GLN A 9 0.39 -1.86 -9.51
C GLN A 9 1.60 -1.07 -8.98
N THR A 10 1.31 -0.04 -8.19
CA THR A 10 2.26 0.72 -7.39
C THR A 10 1.78 0.73 -5.95
N SER A 11 2.70 0.47 -5.03
CA SER A 11 2.39 0.53 -3.61
C SER A 11 2.15 1.98 -3.18
N PRO A 12 1.02 2.28 -2.53
CA PRO A 12 0.71 3.63 -2.06
C PRO A 12 1.46 3.99 -0.77
N ASN A 13 2.55 3.31 -0.43
CA ASN A 13 3.36 3.61 0.74
C ASN A 13 3.76 5.10 0.78
N ALA A 14 3.43 5.76 1.89
CA ALA A 14 3.70 7.17 2.10
C ALA A 14 4.06 7.46 3.57
N LEU A 15 4.74 8.59 3.72
CA LEU A 15 4.95 9.21 5.02
C LEU A 15 4.03 10.43 5.09
N ILE A 16 3.12 10.43 6.05
CA ILE A 16 2.23 11.56 6.34
C ILE A 16 2.85 12.35 7.50
N SER A 17 2.83 13.67 7.44
CA SER A 17 3.41 14.54 8.46
C SER A 17 2.58 15.80 8.66
N TRP A 18 2.71 16.43 9.82
CA TRP A 18 2.17 17.77 10.02
C TRP A 18 2.98 18.78 9.20
N GLU A 19 2.28 19.72 8.54
CA GLU A 19 2.92 20.74 7.72
C GLU A 19 3.95 21.57 8.50
N GLU A 20 3.66 21.87 9.77
CA GLU A 20 4.50 22.67 10.67
C GLU A 20 5.92 22.11 10.89
N TYR A 21 6.12 20.80 10.72
CA TYR A 21 7.43 20.17 10.87
C TYR A 21 8.28 20.20 9.60
N ASN A 22 7.75 20.73 8.50
CA ASN A 22 8.47 20.92 7.23
C ASN A 22 9.12 19.65 6.66
N ILE A 23 8.56 18.47 6.94
CA ILE A 23 9.07 17.19 6.42
C ILE A 23 8.64 17.02 4.96
N SER A 24 9.58 17.04 4.03
CA SER A 24 9.32 16.98 2.57
C SER A 24 10.13 15.91 1.84
N LYS A 25 11.15 15.36 2.50
CA LYS A 25 12.04 14.32 1.97
C LYS A 25 12.58 13.44 3.12
N PRO A 26 13.13 12.25 2.82
CA PRO A 26 13.66 11.34 3.84
C PRO A 26 14.71 11.97 4.77
N ALA A 27 15.58 12.85 4.26
CA ALA A 27 16.59 13.52 5.08
C ALA A 27 15.99 14.41 6.19
N ASP A 28 14.75 14.89 6.04
CA ASP A 28 14.09 15.73 7.04
C ASP A 28 13.61 14.91 8.26
N LEU A 29 13.68 13.57 8.20
CA LEU A 29 13.33 12.67 9.30
C LEU A 29 14.41 12.55 10.37
N VAL A 30 15.64 13.04 10.11
CA VAL A 30 16.73 12.99 11.08
C VAL A 30 16.33 13.73 12.36
N GLY A 31 16.38 13.01 13.48
CA GLY A 31 15.96 13.47 14.81
C GLY A 31 14.46 13.53 15.04
N LYS A 32 13.63 13.16 14.05
CA LYS A 32 12.15 13.16 14.15
C LYS A 32 11.62 11.84 14.67
N LYS A 33 10.40 11.86 15.18
CA LYS A 33 9.64 10.68 15.59
C LYS A 33 8.61 10.31 14.54
N VAL A 34 8.58 9.03 14.20
CA VAL A 34 7.65 8.47 13.23
C VAL A 34 6.81 7.39 13.90
N ALA A 35 5.48 7.56 13.91
CA ALA A 35 4.56 6.54 14.38
C ALA A 35 4.37 5.48 13.27
N THR A 36 4.56 4.20 13.61
CA THR A 36 4.44 3.10 12.65
C THR A 36 3.62 1.94 13.21
N LEU A 37 3.27 0.98 12.36
CA LEU A 37 2.62 -0.26 12.82
C LEU A 37 3.67 -1.29 13.18
N GLN A 38 3.40 -2.05 14.24
CA GLN A 38 4.28 -3.14 14.62
C GLN A 38 4.24 -4.28 13.58
N GLY A 39 5.41 -4.59 13.01
CA GLY A 39 5.61 -5.76 12.13
C GLY A 39 4.98 -5.65 10.74
N ASP A 40 4.60 -4.44 10.30
CA ASP A 40 3.96 -4.25 9.00
C ASP A 40 4.96 -3.94 7.87
N MET A 41 4.49 -4.12 6.63
CA MET A 41 5.31 -3.88 5.44
C MET A 41 5.62 -2.39 5.25
N THR A 42 4.74 -1.46 5.67
CA THR A 42 5.00 -0.02 5.50
C THR A 42 6.19 0.44 6.35
N THR A 43 6.42 -0.16 7.52
CA THR A 43 7.61 0.07 8.35
C THR A 43 8.86 -0.54 7.72
N THR A 44 8.79 -1.76 7.18
CA THR A 44 9.92 -2.33 6.42
C THR A 44 10.31 -1.45 5.24
N MET A 45 9.33 -0.93 4.51
CA MET A 45 9.58 -0.01 3.39
C MET A 45 10.11 1.34 3.86
N LEU A 46 9.78 1.82 5.07
CA LEU A 46 10.39 3.01 5.64
C LEU A 46 11.90 2.82 5.83
N TYR A 47 12.35 1.67 6.34
CA TYR A 47 13.78 1.38 6.44
C TYR A 47 14.46 1.35 5.07
N ALA A 48 13.80 0.74 4.07
CA ALA A 48 14.32 0.73 2.70
C ALA A 48 14.43 2.16 2.11
N LEU A 49 13.43 3.00 2.37
CA LEU A 49 13.41 4.42 1.98
C LEU A 49 14.58 5.18 2.61
N LEU A 50 14.80 5.02 3.91
CA LEU A 50 15.89 5.68 4.62
C LEU A 50 17.25 5.23 4.06
N ALA A 51 17.47 3.91 3.93
CA ALA A 51 18.70 3.33 3.42
C ALA A 51 19.01 3.80 1.99
N LYS A 52 18.04 3.73 1.08
CA LYS A 52 18.19 4.17 -0.31
C LYS A 52 18.56 5.65 -0.42
N ASN A 53 18.07 6.47 0.51
CA ASN A 53 18.31 7.92 0.53
C ASN A 53 19.47 8.32 1.47
N GLY A 54 20.29 7.36 1.92
CA GLY A 54 21.49 7.62 2.72
C GLY A 54 21.19 8.15 4.12
N VAL A 55 20.00 7.92 4.66
CA VAL A 55 19.62 8.32 6.02
C VAL A 55 19.83 7.13 6.95
N ASP A 56 20.64 7.33 7.99
CA ASP A 56 20.80 6.33 9.04
C ASP A 56 19.50 6.18 9.83
N SER A 57 18.90 4.99 9.81
CA SER A 57 17.67 4.70 10.55
C SER A 57 17.80 4.91 12.06
N SER A 58 19.01 4.79 12.62
CA SER A 58 19.25 5.06 14.05
C SER A 58 19.04 6.54 14.42
N SER A 59 19.12 7.43 13.43
CA SER A 59 18.87 8.86 13.60
C SER A 59 17.38 9.22 13.58
N VAL A 60 16.49 8.27 13.26
CA VAL A 60 15.04 8.45 13.23
C VAL A 60 14.41 7.68 14.39
N GLN A 61 13.55 8.33 15.18
CA GLN A 61 12.88 7.70 16.31
C GLN A 61 11.59 7.00 15.85
N ILE A 62 11.71 5.73 15.45
CA ILE A 62 10.58 4.92 15.00
C ILE A 62 9.82 4.36 16.21
N ILE A 63 8.54 4.70 16.34
CA ILE A 63 7.66 4.28 17.43
C ILE A 63 6.58 3.38 16.85
N ALA A 64 6.80 2.07 16.98
CA ALA A 64 5.86 1.05 16.51
C ALA A 64 4.82 0.71 17.58
N SER A 65 3.55 0.64 17.21
CA SER A 65 2.44 0.22 18.08
C SER A 65 1.30 -0.43 17.27
N ASP A 66 0.21 -0.81 17.94
CA ASP A 66 -1.05 -1.15 17.24
C ASP A 66 -1.65 0.07 16.53
N GLY A 67 -2.58 -0.17 15.60
CA GLY A 67 -3.15 0.89 14.75
C GLY A 67 -3.93 1.97 15.52
N GLY A 68 -4.63 1.60 16.60
CA GLY A 68 -5.36 2.55 17.42
C GLY A 68 -4.40 3.48 18.16
N THR A 69 -3.43 2.91 18.87
CA THR A 69 -2.38 3.66 19.58
C THR A 69 -1.54 4.51 18.64
N ARG A 70 -1.20 4.00 17.45
CA ARG A 70 -0.42 4.70 16.43
C ARG A 70 -1.12 5.99 16.00
N ASN A 71 -2.38 5.87 15.59
CA ASN A 71 -3.16 7.01 15.13
C ASN A 71 -3.38 8.04 16.26
N GLN A 72 -3.69 7.58 17.48
CA GLN A 72 -3.84 8.48 18.64
C GLN A 72 -2.54 9.23 18.97
N THR A 73 -1.39 8.56 18.89
CA THR A 73 -0.08 9.16 19.14
C THR A 73 0.23 10.25 18.13
N PHE A 74 -0.04 10.02 16.84
CA PHE A 74 0.12 11.01 15.79
C PHE A 74 -0.84 12.19 15.95
N LEU A 75 -2.14 11.94 16.18
CA LEU A 75 -3.17 12.97 16.37
C LEU A 75 -2.93 13.83 17.61
N ALA A 76 -2.36 13.25 18.67
CA ALA A 76 -1.92 13.97 19.87
C ALA A 76 -0.60 14.75 19.67
N LYS A 77 -0.09 14.84 18.43
CA LYS A 77 1.18 15.49 18.07
C LYS A 77 2.39 14.99 18.86
N ARG A 78 2.39 13.71 19.29
CA ARG A 78 3.54 13.08 19.97
C ARG A 78 4.61 12.57 19.01
N THR A 79 4.28 12.56 17.71
CA THR A 79 5.17 12.23 16.59
C THR A 79 4.96 13.24 15.47
N GLU A 80 6.02 13.57 14.75
CA GLU A 80 5.97 14.53 13.65
C GLU A 80 5.42 13.91 12.36
N ALA A 81 5.56 12.59 12.21
CA ALA A 81 5.11 11.83 11.06
C ALA A 81 4.50 10.47 11.43
N ILE A 82 3.76 9.88 10.49
CA ILE A 82 3.14 8.56 10.58
C ILE A 82 3.26 7.85 9.22
N THR A 83 3.50 6.54 9.22
CA THR A 83 3.44 5.74 7.99
C THR A 83 1.99 5.44 7.60
N GLY A 84 1.72 5.43 6.30
CA GLY A 84 0.38 5.13 5.81
C GLY A 84 0.28 5.26 4.30
N PHE A 85 -0.95 5.44 3.82
CA PHE A 85 -1.28 5.56 2.39
C PHE A 85 -2.04 6.87 2.08
N PRO A 86 -1.77 7.52 0.93
CA PRO A 86 -2.52 8.68 0.46
C PRO A 86 -4.00 8.41 0.24
N ASN A 87 -4.34 7.24 -0.32
CA ASN A 87 -5.71 6.84 -0.65
C ASN A 87 -6.48 6.28 0.56
N ASP A 88 -5.91 6.26 1.76
CA ASP A 88 -6.59 5.78 2.98
C ASP A 88 -6.26 6.68 4.19
N SER A 89 -5.20 6.34 4.93
CA SER A 89 -4.89 7.00 6.21
C SER A 89 -4.73 8.52 6.11
N TYR A 90 -4.19 9.04 5.00
CA TYR A 90 -4.07 10.49 4.81
C TYR A 90 -5.44 11.16 4.74
N LEU A 91 -6.39 10.61 3.97
CA LEU A 91 -7.75 11.13 3.88
C LEU A 91 -8.48 11.04 5.22
N SER A 92 -8.36 9.91 5.93
CA SER A 92 -8.95 9.77 7.27
C SER A 92 -8.37 10.75 8.29
N LEU A 93 -7.05 10.91 8.34
CA LEU A 93 -6.40 11.82 9.28
C LEU A 93 -6.68 13.28 8.91
N SER A 94 -6.68 13.63 7.63
CA SER A 94 -7.01 14.98 7.15
C SER A 94 -8.45 15.35 7.49
N ASN A 95 -9.41 14.43 7.29
CA ASN A 95 -10.80 14.63 7.71
C ASN A 95 -10.92 14.83 9.23
N THR A 96 -10.13 14.09 10.02
CA THR A 96 -10.16 14.18 11.49
C THR A 96 -9.56 15.51 12.00
N THR A 97 -8.52 16.00 11.33
CA THR A 97 -7.75 17.18 11.75
C THR A 97 -8.27 18.48 11.15
N GLY A 98 -9.05 18.41 10.07
CA GLY A 98 -9.47 19.57 9.29
C GLY A 98 -8.36 20.12 8.39
N GLY A 99 -7.30 19.34 8.11
CA GLY A 99 -6.14 19.74 7.31
C GLY A 99 -4.85 19.92 8.13
N GLY A 100 -3.87 20.62 7.55
CA GLY A 100 -2.54 20.82 8.17
C GLY A 100 -1.64 19.58 8.11
N LEU A 101 -1.98 18.63 7.25
CA LEU A 101 -1.20 17.44 6.95
C LEU A 101 -0.71 17.50 5.51
N LYS A 102 0.47 16.94 5.29
CA LYS A 102 1.02 16.68 3.96
C LYS A 102 1.63 15.29 3.93
N TYR A 103 1.90 14.77 2.75
CA TYR A 103 2.58 13.51 2.59
C TYR A 103 3.57 13.55 1.43
N PHE A 104 4.50 12.60 1.43
CA PHE A 104 5.21 12.19 0.21
C PHE A 104 5.12 10.67 0.07
N THR A 105 5.05 10.17 -1.17
CA THR A 105 5.07 8.74 -1.46
C THR A 105 6.51 8.22 -1.43
N TYR A 106 6.70 6.97 -1.05
CA TYR A 106 8.02 6.35 -1.05
C TYR A 106 8.55 6.20 -2.49
N ALA A 107 7.66 5.96 -3.44
CA ALA A 107 7.97 5.91 -4.87
C ALA A 107 8.62 7.20 -5.37
N SER A 108 8.19 8.37 -4.88
CA SER A 108 8.82 9.66 -5.26
C SER A 108 10.28 9.80 -4.83
N PHE A 109 10.74 8.93 -3.93
CA PHE A 109 12.13 8.82 -3.47
C PHE A 109 12.77 7.47 -3.85
N GLY A 110 12.25 6.85 -4.91
CA GLY A 110 12.83 5.66 -5.54
C GLY A 110 12.56 4.35 -4.80
N VAL A 111 11.65 4.34 -3.83
CA VAL A 111 11.12 3.11 -3.22
C VAL A 111 9.73 2.84 -3.76
N ASP A 112 9.73 2.37 -5.01
CA ASP A 112 8.55 1.97 -5.75
C ASP A 112 8.50 0.44 -5.83
N THR A 113 7.57 -0.14 -5.08
CA THR A 113 7.31 -1.59 -5.06
C THR A 113 5.91 -1.87 -5.55
N MET A 114 5.66 -3.10 -5.97
CA MET A 114 4.29 -3.59 -6.18
C MET A 114 3.47 -3.47 -4.87
N GLY A 115 2.19 -3.18 -5.00
CA GLY A 115 1.27 -3.08 -3.87
C GLY A 115 0.48 -4.36 -3.64
N ASP A 116 -0.70 -4.22 -3.04
CA ASP A 116 -1.53 -5.35 -2.62
C ASP A 116 -2.06 -6.18 -3.80
N GLY A 117 -2.19 -7.48 -3.57
CA GLY A 117 -2.68 -8.45 -4.54
C GLY A 117 -3.44 -9.59 -3.88
N ILE A 118 -4.12 -10.40 -4.69
CA ILE A 118 -4.75 -11.64 -4.25
C ILE A 118 -3.73 -12.76 -4.36
N ALA A 119 -3.52 -13.50 -3.28
CA ALA A 119 -2.61 -14.65 -3.25
C ALA A 119 -3.34 -15.92 -2.82
N ALA A 120 -2.85 -17.06 -3.32
CA ALA A 120 -3.37 -18.38 -2.98
C ALA A 120 -2.22 -19.36 -2.68
N HIS A 121 -2.51 -20.38 -1.87
CA HIS A 121 -1.58 -21.49 -1.70
C HIS A 121 -1.47 -22.28 -3.01
N GLN A 122 -0.26 -22.76 -3.31
CA GLN A 122 0.00 -23.59 -4.50
C GLN A 122 -0.94 -24.80 -4.55
N GLU A 123 -1.17 -25.43 -3.40
CA GLU A 123 -2.10 -26.54 -3.26
C GLU A 123 -3.54 -26.18 -3.64
N THR A 124 -4.02 -24.98 -3.28
CA THR A 124 -5.37 -24.51 -3.66
C THR A 124 -5.46 -24.26 -5.15
N ILE A 125 -4.42 -23.68 -5.75
CA ILE A 125 -4.32 -23.46 -7.20
C ILE A 125 -4.42 -24.79 -7.95
N GLU A 126 -3.70 -25.82 -7.49
CA GLU A 126 -3.68 -27.13 -8.15
C GLU A 126 -4.95 -27.95 -7.92
N LYS A 127 -5.48 -27.96 -6.69
CA LYS A 127 -6.63 -28.81 -6.32
C LYS A 127 -7.98 -28.19 -6.64
N SER A 128 -8.07 -26.86 -6.74
CA SER A 128 -9.32 -26.15 -6.93
C SER A 128 -9.17 -24.91 -7.82
N PRO A 129 -8.62 -25.06 -9.04
CA PRO A 129 -8.36 -23.93 -9.94
C PRO A 129 -9.65 -23.15 -10.27
N ASP A 130 -10.78 -23.83 -10.41
CA ASP A 130 -12.08 -23.19 -10.68
C ASP A 130 -12.54 -22.26 -9.54
N VAL A 131 -12.21 -22.61 -8.28
CA VAL A 131 -12.53 -21.77 -7.12
C VAL A 131 -11.65 -20.52 -7.12
N VAL A 132 -10.36 -20.68 -7.43
CA VAL A 132 -9.43 -19.54 -7.56
C VAL A 132 -9.87 -18.61 -8.70
N ALA A 133 -10.18 -19.17 -9.86
CA ALA A 133 -10.68 -18.42 -11.01
C ALA A 133 -11.99 -17.68 -10.68
N GLY A 134 -12.95 -18.36 -10.06
CA GLY A 134 -14.22 -17.77 -9.64
C GLY A 134 -14.03 -16.63 -8.64
N PHE A 135 -13.14 -16.80 -7.67
CA PHE A 135 -12.83 -15.76 -6.68
C PHE A 135 -12.17 -14.54 -7.34
N VAL A 136 -11.11 -14.73 -8.14
CA VAL A 136 -10.42 -13.64 -8.82
C VAL A 136 -11.38 -12.88 -9.74
N LYS A 137 -12.16 -13.59 -10.56
CA LYS A 137 -13.14 -12.97 -11.47
C LYS A 137 -14.21 -12.17 -10.71
N ALA A 138 -14.72 -12.69 -9.60
CA ALA A 138 -15.72 -11.98 -8.79
C ALA A 138 -15.11 -10.74 -8.12
N SER A 139 -13.87 -10.84 -7.62
CA SER A 139 -13.15 -9.72 -6.99
C SER A 139 -12.86 -8.61 -7.99
N LEU A 140 -12.35 -8.92 -9.19
CA LEU A 140 -12.05 -7.90 -10.20
C LEU A 140 -13.31 -7.16 -10.65
N LYS A 141 -14.41 -7.89 -10.89
CA LYS A 141 -15.72 -7.27 -11.17
C LYS A 141 -16.22 -6.39 -10.03
N ALA A 142 -15.97 -6.76 -8.78
CA ALA A 142 -16.36 -5.96 -7.63
C ALA A 142 -15.54 -4.65 -7.54
N TYR A 143 -14.25 -4.68 -7.88
CA TYR A 143 -13.43 -3.47 -7.98
C TYR A 143 -13.94 -2.54 -9.09
N GLU A 144 -14.18 -3.07 -10.30
CA GLU A 144 -14.75 -2.30 -11.42
C GLU A 144 -16.10 -1.68 -11.04
N TYR A 145 -17.03 -2.49 -10.53
CA TYR A 145 -18.35 -2.00 -10.10
C TYR A 145 -18.23 -0.95 -9.00
N ALA A 146 -17.34 -1.12 -8.03
CA ALA A 146 -17.17 -0.15 -6.95
C ALA A 146 -16.67 1.20 -7.47
N LEU A 147 -15.79 1.21 -8.47
CA LEU A 147 -15.32 2.45 -9.09
C LEU A 147 -16.42 3.15 -9.90
N GLU A 148 -17.26 2.40 -10.60
CA GLU A 148 -18.40 2.93 -11.37
C GLU A 148 -19.58 3.37 -10.47
N HIS A 149 -19.77 2.70 -9.34
CA HIS A 149 -20.88 2.87 -8.41
C HIS A 149 -20.40 3.07 -6.95
N PRO A 150 -19.63 4.14 -6.67
CA PRO A 150 -18.98 4.31 -5.37
C PRO A 150 -19.98 4.45 -4.21
N GLU A 151 -21.13 5.10 -4.42
CA GLU A 151 -22.15 5.24 -3.38
C GLU A 151 -22.76 3.89 -2.97
N GLU A 152 -23.03 3.00 -3.94
CA GLU A 152 -23.57 1.66 -3.68
C GLU A 152 -22.55 0.76 -2.99
N ALA A 153 -21.29 0.83 -3.42
CA ALA A 153 -20.19 0.10 -2.80
C ALA A 153 -19.97 0.52 -1.35
N ILE A 154 -19.94 1.83 -1.07
CA ILE A 154 -19.77 2.33 0.29
C ILE A 154 -21.02 2.09 1.15
N ALA A 155 -22.23 2.09 0.58
CA ALA A 155 -23.43 1.66 1.30
C ALA A 155 -23.31 0.20 1.77
N SER A 156 -22.83 -0.70 0.91
CA SER A 156 -22.56 -2.11 1.27
C SER A 156 -21.48 -2.24 2.35
N LEU A 157 -20.44 -1.39 2.31
CA LEU A 157 -19.43 -1.33 3.36
C LEU A 157 -19.99 -0.83 4.69
N LYS A 158 -20.89 0.17 4.66
CA LYS A 158 -21.51 0.77 5.84
C LYS A 158 -22.33 -0.23 6.65
N GLU A 159 -23.02 -1.15 5.99
CA GLU A 159 -23.76 -2.22 6.66
C GLU A 159 -22.86 -3.10 7.54
N ARG A 160 -21.62 -3.35 7.08
CA ARG A 160 -20.63 -4.17 7.79
C ARG A 160 -19.78 -3.37 8.78
N SER A 161 -19.59 -2.07 8.49
CA SER A 161 -18.80 -1.15 9.29
C SER A 161 -19.62 0.11 9.63
N PRO A 162 -20.57 0.04 10.58
CA PRO A 162 -21.53 1.13 10.83
C PRO A 162 -20.91 2.46 11.27
N LYS A 163 -19.62 2.47 11.67
CA LYS A 163 -18.92 3.66 12.16
C LYS A 163 -18.12 4.42 11.09
N ILE A 164 -18.06 3.94 9.84
CA ILE A 164 -17.35 4.65 8.78
C ILE A 164 -17.99 6.00 8.46
N ASN A 165 -17.20 6.95 7.98
CA ASN A 165 -17.69 8.17 7.36
C ASN A 165 -17.86 7.91 5.85
N VAL A 166 -19.10 7.92 5.36
CA VAL A 166 -19.42 7.57 3.97
C VAL A 166 -18.72 8.48 2.96
N GLU A 167 -18.66 9.78 3.22
CA GLU A 167 -18.05 10.74 2.31
C GLU A 167 -16.55 10.49 2.16
N VAL A 168 -15.86 10.27 3.29
CA VAL A 168 -14.43 9.95 3.30
C VAL A 168 -14.14 8.62 2.61
N GLU A 169 -14.97 7.59 2.82
CA GLU A 169 -14.75 6.30 2.16
C GLU A 169 -14.99 6.36 0.65
N ILE A 170 -15.90 7.22 0.17
CA ILE A 170 -16.05 7.50 -1.27
C ILE A 170 -14.79 8.16 -1.83
N GLU A 171 -14.21 9.14 -1.11
CA GLU A 171 -12.96 9.78 -1.53
C GLU A 171 -11.80 8.79 -1.59
N LYS A 172 -11.68 7.90 -0.61
CA LYS A 172 -10.66 6.84 -0.59
C LYS A 172 -10.79 5.88 -1.75
N LEU A 173 -12.02 5.46 -2.06
CA LEU A 173 -12.30 4.58 -3.19
C LEU A 173 -11.90 5.24 -4.51
N LYS A 174 -12.25 6.51 -4.70
CA LYS A 174 -11.84 7.29 -5.87
C LYS A 174 -10.32 7.43 -5.97
N ALA A 175 -9.63 7.72 -4.86
CA ALA A 175 -8.18 7.81 -4.82
C ALA A 175 -7.47 6.46 -5.06
N THR A 176 -8.19 5.34 -4.94
CA THR A 176 -7.66 4.00 -5.22
C THR A 176 -7.72 3.65 -6.71
N ALA A 177 -8.56 4.32 -7.51
CA ALA A 177 -8.72 4.07 -8.94
C ALA A 177 -7.37 4.09 -9.69
N ASP A 178 -6.55 5.09 -9.40
CA ASP A 178 -5.24 5.29 -10.05
C ASP A 178 -4.22 4.18 -9.72
N LEU A 179 -4.45 3.40 -8.65
CA LEU A 179 -3.56 2.32 -8.24
C LEU A 179 -3.86 1.00 -8.95
N LEU A 180 -5.06 0.85 -9.51
CA LEU A 180 -5.56 -0.41 -10.08
C LEU A 180 -5.02 -0.70 -11.48
N HIS A 181 -4.57 0.33 -12.19
CA HIS A 181 -4.09 0.21 -13.57
C HIS A 181 -2.57 0.07 -13.62
N ALA A 182 -2.08 -0.85 -14.45
CA ALA A 182 -0.65 -1.10 -14.60
C ALA A 182 -0.05 -0.02 -15.51
N GLU A 183 0.95 0.70 -15.00
CA GLU A 183 1.72 1.63 -15.83
C GLU A 183 2.42 0.83 -16.95
N GLY A 184 2.08 1.13 -18.20
CA GLY A 184 2.64 0.46 -19.38
C GLY A 184 1.91 -0.78 -19.89
N ASP A 185 0.73 -1.12 -19.36
CA ASP A 185 -0.13 -2.17 -19.94
C ASP A 185 -1.00 -1.59 -21.08
N PRO A 186 -0.78 -1.98 -22.35
CA PRO A 186 -1.54 -1.48 -23.49
C PRO A 186 -3.03 -1.90 -23.49
N ASP A 187 -3.39 -2.94 -22.75
CA ASP A 187 -4.77 -3.47 -22.69
C ASP A 187 -5.50 -3.07 -21.38
N GLY A 188 -4.76 -2.60 -20.36
CA GLY A 188 -5.31 -2.09 -19.11
C GLY A 188 -5.97 -3.14 -18.20
N VAL A 189 -5.50 -4.40 -18.25
CA VAL A 189 -6.14 -5.51 -17.54
C VAL A 189 -5.86 -5.41 -16.04
N VAL A 190 -6.84 -4.92 -15.29
CA VAL A 190 -6.81 -4.90 -13.82
C VAL A 190 -6.60 -6.33 -13.31
N GLY A 191 -5.66 -6.52 -12.38
CA GLY A 191 -5.31 -7.85 -11.87
C GLY A 191 -4.05 -8.46 -12.49
N ALA A 192 -3.57 -7.98 -13.64
CA ALA A 192 -2.38 -8.58 -14.27
C ALA A 192 -1.10 -8.26 -13.49
N SER A 193 -0.29 -9.30 -13.24
CA SER A 193 1.08 -9.11 -12.74
C SER A 193 2.04 -8.85 -13.88
N VAL A 194 2.86 -7.80 -13.77
CA VAL A 194 3.88 -7.43 -14.76
C VAL A 194 5.25 -7.92 -14.28
N GLU A 195 5.95 -8.70 -15.10
CA GLU A 195 7.22 -9.35 -14.73
C GLU A 195 8.31 -8.33 -14.32
N ASP A 196 8.42 -7.23 -15.06
CA ASP A 196 9.43 -6.21 -14.78
C ASP A 196 9.18 -5.51 -13.44
N ARG A 197 7.92 -5.36 -13.01
CA ARG A 197 7.57 -4.83 -11.69
C ARG A 197 7.99 -5.78 -10.58
N TRP A 198 7.86 -7.09 -10.80
CA TRP A 198 8.34 -8.11 -9.86
C TRP A 198 9.86 -8.09 -9.73
N LYS A 199 10.58 -8.01 -10.85
CA LYS A 199 12.05 -7.89 -10.86
C LYS A 199 12.53 -6.62 -10.17
N ALA A 200 11.89 -5.48 -10.45
CA ALA A 200 12.21 -4.21 -9.81
C ALA A 200 11.98 -4.27 -8.29
N THR A 201 10.83 -4.82 -7.87
CA THR A 201 10.51 -5.01 -6.43
C THR A 201 11.52 -5.94 -5.76
N GLN A 202 11.84 -7.09 -6.37
CA GLN A 202 12.83 -8.03 -5.83
C GLN A 202 14.21 -7.38 -5.65
N THR A 203 14.65 -6.62 -6.66
CA THR A 203 15.95 -5.90 -6.61
C THR A 203 15.95 -4.91 -5.47
N LEU A 204 14.90 -4.09 -5.34
CA LEU A 204 14.79 -3.12 -4.26
C LEU A 204 14.78 -3.80 -2.88
N MET A 205 14.03 -4.89 -2.74
CA MET A 205 13.96 -5.64 -1.50
C MET A 205 15.28 -6.32 -1.16
N LYS A 206 16.06 -6.76 -2.16
CA LYS A 206 17.39 -7.33 -1.99
C LYS A 206 18.39 -6.28 -1.52
N GLU A 207 18.35 -5.08 -2.09
CA GLU A 207 19.28 -4.00 -1.77
C GLU A 207 18.95 -3.32 -0.42
N PHE A 208 17.67 -3.08 -0.15
CA PHE A 208 17.25 -2.19 0.94
C PHE A 208 16.17 -2.77 1.86
N GLY A 209 15.43 -3.79 1.41
CA GLY A 209 14.29 -4.36 2.13
C GLY A 209 14.58 -5.61 2.96
N GLY A 210 15.83 -6.08 2.99
CA GLY A 210 16.27 -7.22 3.80
C GLY A 210 16.01 -8.61 3.17
N LEU A 211 15.62 -8.69 1.89
CA LEU A 211 15.52 -9.96 1.18
C LEU A 211 16.92 -10.59 1.08
N GLN A 212 17.08 -11.83 1.54
CA GLN A 212 18.39 -12.49 1.58
C GLN A 212 18.76 -13.15 0.25
N THR A 213 17.77 -13.68 -0.47
CA THR A 213 17.95 -14.44 -1.70
C THR A 213 16.99 -13.94 -2.75
N ASP A 214 17.53 -13.66 -3.93
CA ASP A 214 16.81 -13.41 -5.15
C ASP A 214 16.51 -14.74 -5.86
N ILE A 215 15.42 -14.78 -6.61
CA ILE A 215 15.14 -15.88 -7.53
C ILE A 215 15.28 -15.38 -8.97
N ALA A 216 15.87 -16.22 -9.83
CA ALA A 216 16.08 -15.86 -11.23
C ALA A 216 14.75 -15.75 -11.99
N ASP A 217 13.81 -16.65 -11.69
CA ASP A 217 12.50 -16.70 -12.32
C ASP A 217 11.41 -16.21 -11.36
N VAL A 218 11.10 -14.91 -11.46
CA VAL A 218 10.07 -14.24 -10.65
C VAL A 218 8.66 -14.77 -10.89
N THR A 219 8.42 -15.52 -11.97
CA THR A 219 7.11 -16.20 -12.22
C THR A 219 6.84 -17.32 -11.21
N THR A 220 7.84 -17.66 -10.38
CA THR A 220 7.60 -18.48 -9.19
C THR A 220 6.68 -17.78 -8.18
N TYR A 221 6.69 -16.45 -8.12
CA TYR A 221 5.88 -15.68 -7.16
C TYR A 221 4.45 -15.40 -7.63
N TYR A 222 4.15 -15.49 -8.93
CA TYR A 222 2.84 -15.13 -9.46
C TYR A 222 2.37 -16.02 -10.61
N THR A 223 1.10 -15.92 -10.96
CA THR A 223 0.53 -16.44 -12.21
C THR A 223 -0.56 -15.51 -12.72
N ASN A 224 -0.62 -15.30 -14.03
CA ASN A 224 -1.69 -14.54 -14.70
C ASN A 224 -2.76 -15.46 -15.31
N GLU A 225 -2.80 -16.73 -14.94
CA GLU A 225 -3.80 -17.69 -15.46
C GLU A 225 -5.24 -17.29 -15.11
N PHE A 226 -5.45 -16.62 -13.99
CA PHE A 226 -6.77 -16.34 -13.43
C PHE A 226 -7.33 -14.94 -13.72
N VAL A 227 -6.58 -14.13 -14.47
CA VAL A 227 -6.92 -12.72 -14.79
C VAL A 227 -7.15 -12.49 -16.29
N LYS A 228 -7.22 -13.57 -17.06
CA LYS A 228 -7.48 -13.58 -18.51
C LYS A 228 -8.95 -13.84 -18.83
#